data_AF-A0A1Y6FS21-F1
#
_entry.id   AF-A0A1Y6FS21-F1
#
_cell.length_a   1.000
_cell.length_b   1.000
_cell.length_c   1.000
_cell.angle_alpha   90.00
_cell.angle_beta   90.00
_cell.angle_gamma   90.00
#
_symmetry.space_group_name_H-M   'P 1'
#
loop_
_entity.id
_entity.type
_entity.pdbx_description
1 polymer ?
#
loop_
_entity_poly.entity_id
_entity_poly.type
_entity_poly.pdbx_seq_one_letter_code
_entity_poly.pdbx_strand_id
1 'polypeptide(L)'
;MAILYDDKYHLHLGYYEDNCDYESIAFKRQSEDVWDVFFDFKGYGINNITLENELTLQPYGTRIFSIDNKEVDYDIGVQQFKRLLFINKII
;
A
#
# COMPACT_ATOMS: atom_id res chain seq x y z
N MET A 1 6.09 10.29 -17.26
CA MET A 1 6.08 11.31 -16.19
C MET A 1 6.50 10.65 -14.89
N ALA A 2 7.30 11.31 -14.05
CA ALA A 2 7.52 10.84 -12.69
C ALA A 2 6.26 11.10 -11.86
N ILE A 3 5.81 10.13 -11.05
CA ILE A 3 4.73 10.34 -10.08
C ILE A 3 5.30 11.13 -8.91
N LEU A 4 4.60 12.20 -8.52
CA LEU A 4 4.92 13.00 -7.35
C LEU A 4 3.84 12.80 -6.30
N TYR A 5 4.26 12.64 -5.06
CA TYR A 5 3.38 12.46 -3.91
C TYR A 5 3.33 13.75 -3.09
N ASP A 6 2.17 14.03 -2.50
CA ASP A 6 1.99 15.11 -1.54
C ASP A 6 2.59 14.66 -0.19
N ASP A 7 3.62 15.35 0.27
CA ASP A 7 4.37 15.03 1.49
C ASP A 7 3.54 15.26 2.76
N LYS A 8 2.41 15.97 2.66
CA LYS A 8 1.51 16.23 3.78
C LYS A 8 0.55 15.08 4.06
N TYR A 9 0.30 14.22 3.08
CA TYR A 9 -0.75 13.21 3.16
C TYR A 9 -0.19 11.81 2.97
N HIS A 10 -0.21 11.05 4.05
CA HIS A 10 -0.01 9.61 4.03
C HIS A 10 -0.96 8.94 5.01
N LEU A 11 -1.29 7.68 4.76
CA LEU A 11 -2.18 6.90 5.61
C LEU A 11 -1.60 5.50 5.80
N HIS A 12 -1.39 5.11 7.05
CA HIS A 12 -0.97 3.76 7.40
C HIS A 12 -2.19 2.84 7.41
N LEU A 13 -2.09 1.69 6.73
CA LEU A 13 -3.14 0.69 6.64
C LEU A 13 -2.58 -0.63 7.19
N GLY A 14 -3.03 -0.99 8.39
CA GLY A 14 -2.47 -2.09 9.16
C GLY A 14 -3.37 -3.32 9.21
N TYR A 15 -2.72 -4.50 9.32
CA TYR A 15 -3.32 -5.78 9.65
C TYR A 15 -2.58 -6.37 10.85
N TYR A 16 -3.23 -6.34 12.02
CA TYR A 16 -2.65 -6.71 13.32
C TYR A 16 -3.38 -7.89 13.97
N GLU A 17 -3.94 -8.78 13.15
CA GLU A 17 -4.71 -9.96 13.57
C GLU A 17 -3.91 -11.25 13.30
N ASP A 18 -4.34 -12.40 13.84
CA ASP A 18 -3.76 -13.72 13.57
C ASP A 18 -2.24 -13.87 13.80
N ASN A 19 -1.70 -13.15 14.80
CA ASN A 19 -0.25 -13.04 15.08
C ASN A 19 0.55 -12.38 13.94
N CYS A 20 -0.11 -11.66 13.05
CA CYS A 20 0.53 -10.81 12.04
C CYS A 20 0.66 -9.37 12.55
N ASP A 21 1.66 -8.67 12.03
CA ASP A 21 1.90 -7.24 12.24
C ASP A 21 2.34 -6.63 10.91
N TYR A 22 1.41 -6.55 9.96
CA TYR A 22 1.67 -6.07 8.61
C TYR A 22 1.12 -4.66 8.43
N GLU A 23 1.96 -3.75 7.96
CA GLU A 23 1.57 -2.37 7.70
C GLU A 23 1.94 -1.97 6.28
N SER A 24 0.97 -1.38 5.58
CA SER A 24 1.19 -0.70 4.31
C SER A 24 0.99 0.80 4.49
N ILE A 25 1.49 1.59 3.54
CA ILE A 25 1.35 3.05 3.56
C ILE A 25 0.81 3.56 2.23
N ALA A 26 -0.26 4.35 2.31
CA ALA A 26 -0.87 5.02 1.17
C ALA A 26 -0.32 6.43 1.05
N PHE A 27 0.12 6.84 -0.14
CA PHE A 27 0.53 8.21 -0.45
C PHE A 27 -0.41 8.82 -1.48
N LYS A 28 -0.83 10.07 -1.22
CA LYS A 28 -1.66 10.83 -2.17
C LYS A 28 -0.80 11.35 -3.31
N ARG A 29 -1.21 11.11 -4.56
CA ARG A 29 -0.58 11.74 -5.72
C ARG A 29 -0.89 13.25 -5.73
N GLN A 30 0.11 14.05 -6.08
CA GLN A 30 0.00 15.52 -6.00
C GLN A 30 -1.01 16.12 -7.01
N SER A 31 -1.13 15.51 -8.18
CA SER A 31 -1.91 16.05 -9.32
C SER A 31 -3.18 15.25 -9.63
N GLU A 32 -3.47 14.20 -8.87
CA GLU A 32 -4.55 13.26 -9.14
C GLU A 32 -5.27 12.90 -7.85
N ASP A 33 -6.58 12.67 -7.92
CA ASP A 33 -7.38 12.12 -6.82
C ASP A 33 -7.15 10.61 -6.71
N VAL A 34 -5.88 10.23 -6.55
CA VAL A 34 -5.40 8.84 -6.48
C VAL A 34 -4.45 8.69 -5.31
N TRP A 35 -4.60 7.59 -4.59
CA TRP A 35 -3.68 7.16 -3.55
C TRP A 35 -2.99 5.86 -3.97
N ASP A 36 -1.67 5.83 -3.93
CA ASP A 36 -0.90 4.62 -4.17
C ASP A 36 -0.51 3.98 -2.84
N VAL A 37 -0.78 2.69 -2.70
CA VAL A 37 -0.49 1.92 -1.49
C VAL A 37 0.76 1.09 -1.69
N PHE A 38 1.72 1.24 -0.78
CA PHE A 38 3.02 0.58 -0.80
C PHE A 38 3.16 -0.38 0.37
N PHE A 39 3.83 -1.50 0.11
CA PHE A 39 4.08 -2.53 1.12
C PHE A 39 5.52 -3.03 1.05
N ASP A 40 6.18 -3.09 2.21
CA ASP A 40 7.57 -3.56 2.33
C ASP A 40 7.63 -5.09 2.47
N PHE A 41 7.45 -5.79 1.36
CA PHE A 41 7.62 -7.25 1.30
C PHE A 41 8.94 -7.72 1.90
N LYS A 42 10.03 -6.98 1.67
CA LYS A 42 11.36 -7.38 2.12
C LYS A 42 11.50 -7.25 3.64
N GLY A 43 11.02 -6.16 4.22
CA GLY A 43 10.99 -5.96 5.67
C GLY A 43 10.23 -7.05 6.41
N TYR A 44 9.16 -7.57 5.80
CA TYR A 44 8.35 -8.66 6.35
C TYR A 44 8.81 -10.07 5.95
N GLY A 45 9.88 -10.21 5.15
CA GLY A 45 10.36 -11.52 4.70
C GLY A 45 9.40 -12.25 3.75
N ILE A 46 8.53 -11.52 3.06
CA ILE A 46 7.54 -12.04 2.12
C ILE A 46 8.10 -11.93 0.69
N ASN A 47 7.80 -12.91 -0.15
CA ASN A 47 8.13 -12.82 -1.57
C ASN A 47 7.29 -11.72 -2.23
N ASN A 48 7.93 -10.84 -3.00
CA ASN A 48 7.20 -9.82 -3.73
C ASN A 48 6.30 -10.47 -4.81
N ILE A 49 5.01 -10.19 -4.74
CA ILE A 49 3.95 -10.71 -5.61
C ILE A 49 3.55 -9.74 -6.74
N THR A 50 4.14 -8.55 -6.78
CA THR A 50 3.81 -7.52 -7.77
C THR A 50 4.44 -7.82 -9.12
N LEU A 51 3.99 -7.11 -10.16
CA LEU A 51 4.58 -7.20 -11.49
C LEU A 51 6.07 -6.81 -11.49
N GLU A 52 6.81 -7.40 -12.42
CA GLU A 52 8.18 -7.00 -12.68
C GLU A 52 8.20 -5.52 -13.13
N ASN A 53 9.03 -4.70 -12.48
CA ASN A 53 9.13 -3.24 -12.66
C ASN A 53 7.96 -2.41 -12.10
N GLU A 54 7.14 -2.97 -11.20
CA GLU A 54 6.17 -2.17 -10.44
C GLU A 54 6.87 -1.07 -9.63
N LEU A 55 6.17 0.05 -9.44
CA LEU A 55 6.74 1.22 -8.78
C LEU A 55 7.16 0.88 -7.35
N THR A 56 8.44 1.10 -7.04
CA THR A 56 9.01 0.91 -5.71
C THR A 56 9.46 2.26 -5.16
N LEU A 57 9.03 2.56 -3.94
CA LEU A 57 9.39 3.77 -3.22
C LEU A 57 10.11 3.37 -1.93
N GLN A 58 11.42 3.61 -1.87
CA GLN A 58 12.19 3.34 -0.66
C GLN A 58 11.98 4.46 0.37
N PRO A 59 11.83 4.14 1.67
CA PRO A 59 11.89 2.81 2.30
C PRO A 59 10.55 2.04 2.36
N TYR A 60 9.48 2.57 1.76
CA TYR A 60 8.10 2.10 1.94
C TYR A 60 7.70 0.83 1.16
N GLY A 61 8.53 0.38 0.23
CA GLY A 61 8.35 -0.87 -0.49
C GLY A 61 7.76 -0.69 -1.89
N THR A 62 7.03 -1.70 -2.38
CA THR A 62 6.50 -1.74 -3.75
C THR A 62 5.00 -1.48 -3.75
N ARG A 63 4.51 -0.78 -4.78
CA ARG A 63 3.09 -0.47 -4.93
C ARG A 63 2.28 -1.75 -5.12
N ILE A 64 1.25 -1.93 -4.31
CA ILE A 64 0.40 -3.12 -4.31
C ILE A 64 -0.99 -2.87 -4.90
N PHE A 65 -1.51 -1.64 -4.79
CA PHE A 65 -2.71 -1.18 -5.47
C PHE A 65 -2.81 0.35 -5.43
N SER A 66 -3.79 0.88 -6.16
CA SER A 66 -4.16 2.30 -6.14
C SER A 66 -5.64 2.45 -5.79
N ILE A 67 -6.01 3.54 -5.12
CA ILE A 67 -7.38 3.92 -4.81
C ILE A 67 -7.70 5.21 -5.57
N ASP A 68 -8.65 5.15 -6.51
CA ASP A 68 -9.17 6.32 -7.23
C ASP A 68 -10.21 7.03 -6.36
N ASN A 69 -9.74 7.85 -5.42
CA ASN A 69 -10.59 8.68 -4.58
C ASN A 69 -9.83 9.92 -4.08
N LYS A 70 -10.55 11.04 -3.96
CA LYS A 70 -9.99 12.30 -3.45
C LYS A 70 -9.50 12.14 -2.00
N GLU A 71 -10.27 11.42 -1.21
CA GLU A 71 -10.00 11.11 0.20
C GLU A 71 -10.16 9.60 0.40
N VAL A 72 -9.22 8.98 1.11
CA VAL A 72 -9.29 7.56 1.46
C VAL A 72 -9.85 7.44 2.87
N ASP A 73 -10.94 6.71 2.99
CA ASP A 73 -11.45 6.26 4.27
C ASP A 73 -10.56 5.12 4.81
N TYR A 74 -10.19 5.22 6.09
CA TYR A 74 -9.28 4.27 6.72
C TYR A 74 -9.83 2.84 6.70
N ASP A 75 -11.11 2.65 7.05
CA ASP A 75 -11.72 1.32 7.13
C ASP A 75 -11.77 0.68 5.75
N ILE A 76 -12.11 1.46 4.71
CA ILE A 76 -12.08 0.99 3.32
C ILE A 76 -10.66 0.59 2.91
N GLY A 77 -9.66 1.41 3.23
CA GLY A 77 -8.25 1.12 2.92
C GLY A 77 -7.76 -0.16 3.58
N VAL A 78 -8.03 -0.34 4.87
CA VAL A 78 -7.68 -1.55 5.63
C VAL A 78 -8.37 -2.79 5.06
N GLN A 79 -9.65 -2.70 4.70
CA GLN A 79 -10.37 -3.82 4.09
C GLN A 79 -9.78 -4.24 2.74
N GLN A 80 -9.37 -3.28 1.91
CA GLN A 80 -8.69 -3.58 0.64
C GLN A 80 -7.32 -4.21 0.87
N PHE A 81 -6.54 -3.70 1.82
CA PHE A 81 -5.25 -4.26 2.18
C PHE A 81 -5.38 -5.70 2.71
N LYS A 82 -6.27 -5.94 3.68
CA LYS A 82 -6.58 -7.28 4.21
C LYS A 82 -6.99 -8.25 3.09
N ARG A 83 -7.85 -7.80 2.18
CA ARG A 83 -8.27 -8.60 1.02
C ARG A 83 -7.09 -8.97 0.12
N LEU A 84 -6.15 -8.05 -0.10
CA LEU A 84 -4.94 -8.33 -0.89
C LEU A 84 -4.06 -9.37 -0.22
N LEU A 85 -3.81 -9.25 1.08
CA LEU A 85 -3.04 -10.22 1.84
C LEU A 85 -3.66 -11.63 1.72
N PHE A 86 -4.98 -11.72 1.88
CA PHE A 86 -5.72 -12.98 1.80
C PHE A 86 -5.70 -13.62 0.40
N ILE A 87 -5.98 -12.86 -0.66
CA ILE A 87 -6.01 -13.39 -2.03
C ILE A 87 -4.64 -13.94 -2.44
N ASN A 88 -3.57 -13.33 -1.95
CA ASN A 88 -2.19 -13.73 -2.25
C ASN A 88 -1.63 -14.75 -1.25
N LYS A 89 -2.44 -15.25 -0.32
CA LYS A 89 -2.05 -16.26 0.69
C LYS A 89 -0.87 -15.82 1.54
N ILE A 90 -0.80 -14.52 1.84
CA ILE A 90 0.13 -13.95 2.82
C ILE A 90 -0.43 -14.18 4.23
N ILE A 91 -1.75 -14.08 4.36
CA ILE A 91 -2.55 -14.49 5.52
C ILE A 91 -3.56 -15.56 5.10
#